data_AF-A0AAN8CL73-F1
#
_entry.id   AF-A0AAN8CL73-F1
#
_cell.length_a   1.000
_cell.length_b   1.000
_cell.length_c   1.000
_cell.angle_alpha   90.00
_cell.angle_beta   90.00
_cell.angle_gamma   90.00
#
_symmetry.space_group_name_H-M   'P 1'
#
loop_
_entity.id
_entity.type
_entity.pdbx_description
1 polymer ?
#
loop_
_entity_poly.entity_id
_entity_poly.type
_entity_poly.pdbx_seq_one_letter_code
_entity_poly.pdbx_strand_id
1 'polypeptide(L)'
;MLRCWKHSEDRCEDAECTDGGSAASPQSHFPHKAFWVSFSASLLLVIITLALTGHLGLSQPPAESLQLVRITAPDQTGLLINQSAVVDLQNDLVTFSITSPANQTSTVLFDVKHGLICYKPMDQESCFLRKMEESDYNNVHSLLQESTHKQGQVQLSRNETQRQREFLGVLAGSPVDVSTLEEPLQTLCRHSSVHWTRRVDGPGNQRLVYFCIDICFPSNICVSVCFYYLPE
;
A
#
# COMPACT_ATOMS: atom_id res chain seq x y z
N MET A 1 -2.97 -32.21 92.72
CA MET A 1 -2.58 -31.08 91.83
C MET A 1 -3.31 -31.24 90.50
N LEU A 2 -3.30 -30.20 89.66
CA LEU A 2 -3.97 -30.08 88.34
C LEU A 2 -3.53 -31.21 87.35
N ARG A 3 -4.22 -31.56 86.24
CA ARG A 3 -5.36 -30.95 85.51
C ARG A 3 -6.04 -31.99 84.56
N CYS A 4 -7.31 -31.73 84.24
CA CYS A 4 -8.13 -32.12 83.05
C CYS A 4 -7.40 -32.29 81.69
N TRP A 5 -7.88 -32.93 80.60
CA TRP A 5 -9.20 -33.38 80.02
C TRP A 5 -8.91 -34.39 78.84
N LYS A 6 -9.80 -35.01 78.03
CA LYS A 6 -11.23 -35.49 78.00
C LYS A 6 -11.48 -36.15 76.59
N HIS A 7 -12.65 -36.78 76.34
CA HIS A 7 -13.19 -37.39 75.07
C HIS A 7 -12.71 -38.85 74.81
N SER A 8 -13.52 -39.93 74.75
CA SER A 8 -14.97 -40.22 74.52
C SER A 8 -15.44 -40.11 73.05
N GLU A 9 -16.16 -41.08 72.43
CA GLU A 9 -16.76 -42.33 72.96
C GLU A 9 -17.13 -43.41 71.91
N ASP A 10 -17.41 -44.62 72.43
CA ASP A 10 -18.06 -45.82 71.84
C ASP A 10 -19.62 -45.69 71.80
N ARG A 11 -20.48 -46.56 71.21
CA ARG A 11 -20.46 -47.62 70.15
C ARG A 11 -21.90 -48.22 70.05
N CYS A 12 -22.19 -49.08 69.06
CA CYS A 12 -23.46 -49.83 68.83
C CYS A 12 -24.64 -48.98 68.32
N GLU A 13 -25.43 -49.39 67.31
CA GLU A 13 -26.27 -50.60 67.14
C GLU A 13 -27.42 -50.69 68.15
N ASP A 14 -28.66 -50.45 67.71
CA ASP A 14 -29.65 -51.52 67.49
C ASP A 14 -30.93 -51.00 66.79
N ALA A 15 -31.82 -51.91 66.38
CA ALA A 15 -33.04 -51.63 65.62
C ALA A 15 -34.32 -51.69 66.48
N GLU A 16 -35.36 -50.92 66.11
CA GLU A 16 -36.74 -51.10 66.61
C GLU A 16 -37.75 -50.60 65.54
N CYS A 17 -38.85 -51.32 65.35
CA CYS A 17 -39.94 -50.92 64.46
C CYS A 17 -41.09 -50.28 65.26
N THR A 18 -41.74 -49.23 64.76
CA THR A 18 -43.17 -49.01 65.07
C THR A 18 -43.89 -48.12 64.05
N ASP A 19 -45.20 -48.33 63.99
CA ASP A 19 -46.18 -47.75 63.07
C ASP A 19 -46.56 -46.30 63.41
N GLY A 20 -47.11 -45.55 62.45
CA GLY A 20 -47.57 -44.17 62.65
C GLY A 20 -47.59 -43.31 61.38
N GLY A 21 -48.69 -43.34 60.63
CA GLY A 21 -48.83 -42.56 59.39
C GLY A 21 -49.12 -41.07 59.58
N SER A 22 -48.69 -40.24 58.62
CA SER A 22 -49.33 -38.97 58.27
C SER A 22 -48.92 -38.52 56.87
N ALA A 23 -49.87 -37.93 56.15
CA ALA A 23 -49.68 -37.54 54.75
C ALA A 23 -48.77 -36.30 54.62
N ALA A 24 -47.81 -36.38 53.70
CA ALA A 24 -47.08 -35.22 53.19
C ALA A 24 -47.02 -35.27 51.65
N SER A 25 -47.21 -34.11 51.02
CA SER A 25 -47.27 -33.94 49.57
C SER A 25 -45.92 -34.16 48.88
N PRO A 26 -45.89 -34.66 47.63
CA PRO A 26 -44.64 -34.81 46.87
C PRO A 26 -44.16 -33.44 46.38
N GLN A 27 -43.28 -32.80 47.16
CA GLN A 27 -42.65 -31.54 46.78
C GLN A 27 -41.59 -31.80 45.71
N SER A 28 -41.84 -31.36 44.47
CA SER A 28 -41.02 -31.64 43.30
C SER A 28 -39.68 -30.89 43.34
N HIS A 29 -38.66 -31.55 43.91
CA HIS A 29 -37.32 -30.98 44.03
C HIS A 29 -36.56 -31.01 42.69
N PHE A 30 -36.88 -30.07 41.79
CA PHE A 30 -36.18 -29.88 40.53
C PHE A 30 -34.67 -29.71 40.75
N PRO A 31 -33.80 -30.48 40.05
CA PRO A 31 -32.36 -30.45 40.28
C PRO A 31 -31.73 -29.20 39.66
N HIS A 32 -31.66 -28.11 40.45
CA HIS A 32 -31.03 -26.84 40.08
C HIS A 32 -29.60 -27.00 39.48
N LYS A 33 -28.89 -28.07 39.84
CA LYS A 33 -27.57 -28.42 39.27
C LYS A 33 -27.62 -28.78 37.78
N ALA A 34 -28.64 -29.50 37.32
CA ALA A 34 -28.78 -29.86 35.91
C ALA A 34 -29.07 -28.63 35.04
N PHE A 35 -29.89 -27.69 35.55
CA PHE A 35 -30.16 -26.41 34.91
C PHE A 35 -28.89 -25.55 34.76
N TRP A 36 -28.07 -25.44 35.82
CA TRP A 36 -26.81 -24.69 35.78
C TRP A 36 -25.76 -25.31 34.84
N VAL A 37 -25.62 -26.63 34.82
CA VAL A 37 -24.71 -27.31 33.88
C VAL A 37 -25.15 -27.08 32.44
N SER A 38 -26.44 -27.24 32.14
CA SER A 38 -27.00 -26.96 30.81
C SER A 38 -26.77 -25.51 30.40
N PHE A 39 -26.95 -24.54 31.30
CA PHE A 39 -26.71 -23.13 31.00
C PHE A 39 -25.24 -22.85 30.69
N SER A 40 -24.30 -23.43 31.45
CA SER A 40 -22.86 -23.29 31.18
C SER A 40 -22.43 -23.92 29.85
N ALA A 41 -22.99 -25.08 29.49
CA ALA A 41 -22.68 -25.77 28.23
C ALA A 41 -23.21 -24.97 27.03
N SER A 42 -24.43 -24.45 27.12
CA SER A 42 -25.01 -23.56 26.11
C SER A 42 -24.20 -22.27 25.94
N LEU A 43 -23.75 -21.65 27.05
CA LEU A 43 -22.92 -20.44 27.01
C LEU A 43 -21.56 -20.70 26.35
N LEU A 44 -20.90 -21.82 26.66
CA LEU A 44 -19.65 -22.22 26.02
C LEU A 44 -19.81 -22.45 24.52
N LEU A 45 -20.89 -23.10 24.09
CA LEU A 45 -21.21 -23.27 22.66
C LEU A 45 -21.39 -21.92 21.95
N VAL A 46 -22.08 -20.96 22.56
CA VAL A 46 -22.24 -19.60 22.01
C VAL A 46 -20.91 -18.85 21.92
N ILE A 47 -20.01 -19.00 22.91
CA ILE A 47 -18.68 -18.39 22.87
C ILE A 47 -17.84 -19.02 21.74
N ILE A 48 -17.90 -20.34 21.56
CA ILE A 48 -17.17 -21.05 20.49
C ILE A 48 -17.69 -20.65 19.10
N THR A 49 -19.01 -20.54 18.90
CA THR A 49 -19.55 -20.10 17.61
C THR A 49 -19.20 -18.64 17.33
N LEU A 50 -19.27 -17.74 18.34
CA LEU A 50 -18.83 -16.35 18.21
C LEU A 50 -17.34 -16.21 17.91
N ALA A 51 -16.48 -17.04 18.51
CA ALA A 51 -15.05 -17.06 18.21
C ALA A 51 -14.79 -17.53 16.78
N LEU A 52 -15.45 -18.60 16.34
CA LEU A 52 -15.34 -19.11 14.96
C LEU A 52 -15.82 -18.09 13.93
N THR A 53 -16.96 -17.42 14.15
CA THR A 53 -17.44 -16.35 13.25
C THR A 53 -16.57 -15.09 13.32
N GLY A 54 -15.99 -14.76 14.48
CA GLY A 54 -15.05 -13.65 14.64
C GLY A 54 -13.73 -13.87 13.88
N HIS A 55 -13.20 -15.09 13.89
CA HIS A 55 -11.99 -15.45 13.13
C HIS A 55 -12.23 -15.59 11.62
N LEU A 56 -13.44 -15.95 11.20
CA LEU A 56 -13.81 -15.99 9.77
C LEU A 56 -14.27 -14.63 9.21
N GLY A 57 -14.65 -13.67 10.09
CA GLY A 57 -15.23 -12.39 9.71
C GLY A 57 -14.26 -11.26 9.40
N LEU A 58 -12.94 -11.45 9.57
CA LEU A 58 -11.93 -10.39 9.40
C LEU A 58 -11.01 -10.54 8.18
N SER A 59 -11.34 -11.41 7.23
CA SER A 59 -10.75 -11.35 5.89
C SER A 59 -11.37 -10.20 5.10
N GLN A 60 -10.97 -8.96 5.40
CA GLN A 60 -11.09 -7.89 4.42
C GLN A 60 -10.29 -8.32 3.18
N PRO A 61 -10.84 -8.22 1.95
CA PRO A 61 -10.02 -8.39 0.76
C PRO A 61 -8.89 -7.36 0.81
N PRO A 62 -7.68 -7.68 0.31
CA PRO A 62 -6.61 -6.69 0.23
C PRO A 62 -7.15 -5.47 -0.50
N ALA A 63 -7.04 -4.29 0.13
CA ALA A 63 -7.35 -3.04 -0.56
C ALA A 63 -6.48 -2.98 -1.83
N GLU A 64 -7.07 -2.58 -2.96
CA GLU A 64 -6.33 -2.48 -4.23
C GLU A 64 -5.15 -1.52 -4.05
N SER A 65 -3.93 -2.05 -3.93
CA SER A 65 -2.71 -1.28 -3.73
C SER A 65 -2.29 -0.50 -4.98
N LEU A 66 -2.86 -0.86 -6.13
CA LEU A 66 -2.67 -0.23 -7.43
C LEU A 66 -3.77 0.77 -7.73
N GLN A 67 -3.39 2.03 -7.93
CA GLN A 67 -4.32 3.10 -8.19
C GLN A 67 -3.99 3.89 -9.45
N LEU A 68 -4.97 4.00 -10.34
CA LEU A 68 -4.88 4.80 -11.56
C LEU A 68 -5.42 6.22 -11.33
N VAL A 69 -4.56 7.22 -11.51
CA VAL A 69 -4.92 8.63 -11.59
C VAL A 69 -4.78 9.08 -13.05
N ARG A 70 -5.83 9.66 -13.62
CA ARG A 70 -5.76 10.27 -14.97
C ARG A 70 -5.56 11.77 -14.80
N ILE A 71 -4.59 12.34 -15.51
CA ILE A 71 -4.24 13.75 -15.40
C ILE A 71 -4.30 14.36 -16.80
N THR A 72 -5.14 15.38 -16.98
CA THR A 72 -5.22 16.14 -18.23
C THR A 72 -4.67 17.54 -17.97
N ALA A 73 -3.65 17.95 -18.73
CA ALA A 73 -2.94 19.21 -18.54
C ALA A 73 -2.66 19.91 -19.89
N PRO A 74 -2.88 21.24 -20.01
CA PRO A 74 -2.53 21.98 -21.22
C PRO A 74 -1.02 22.14 -21.34
N ASP A 75 -0.45 21.80 -22.49
CA ASP A 75 0.96 21.95 -22.83
C ASP A 75 1.40 23.43 -22.96
N GLN A 76 2.61 23.66 -23.48
CA GLN A 76 3.12 25.00 -23.76
C GLN A 76 2.29 25.73 -24.85
N THR A 77 1.72 25.03 -25.83
CA THR A 77 0.92 25.63 -26.92
C THR A 77 -0.54 25.91 -26.53
N GLY A 78 -1.12 25.13 -25.62
CA GLY A 78 -2.52 25.17 -25.16
C GLY A 78 -3.29 23.88 -25.45
N LEU A 79 -2.67 22.91 -26.12
CA LEU A 79 -3.22 21.59 -26.40
C LEU A 79 -3.23 20.73 -25.14
N LEU A 80 -4.32 20.00 -24.90
CA LEU A 80 -4.42 19.12 -23.74
C LEU A 80 -3.60 17.84 -23.97
N ILE A 81 -2.58 17.64 -23.13
CA ILE A 81 -1.88 16.35 -23.00
C ILE A 81 -2.69 15.48 -22.03
N ASN A 82 -2.91 14.24 -22.44
CA ASN A 82 -3.43 13.19 -21.56
C ASN A 82 -2.26 12.33 -21.07
N GLN A 83 -2.07 12.33 -19.76
CA GLN A 83 -1.15 11.45 -19.07
C GLN A 83 -1.89 10.70 -17.96
N SER A 84 -1.31 9.61 -17.49
CA SER A 84 -1.84 8.85 -16.36
C SER A 84 -0.71 8.41 -15.45
N ALA A 85 -0.97 8.37 -14.15
CA ALA A 85 -0.07 7.83 -13.15
C ALA A 85 -0.70 6.56 -12.56
N VAL A 86 0.05 5.47 -12.54
CA VAL A 86 -0.25 4.27 -11.74
C VAL A 86 0.60 4.36 -10.48
N VAL A 87 -0.05 4.42 -9.33
CA VAL A 87 0.57 4.42 -8.01
C VAL A 87 0.47 3.01 -7.44
N ASP A 88 1.60 2.41 -7.07
CA ASP A 88 1.66 1.16 -6.31
C ASP A 88 2.11 1.48 -4.89
N LEU A 89 1.14 1.49 -3.97
CA LEU A 89 1.37 1.79 -2.55
C LEU A 89 2.07 0.66 -1.80
N GLN A 90 2.13 -0.55 -2.36
CA GLN A 90 2.77 -1.69 -1.70
C GLN A 90 4.25 -1.80 -2.04
N ASN A 91 4.65 -1.32 -3.22
CA ASN A 91 6.03 -1.34 -3.71
C ASN A 91 6.70 0.05 -3.76
N ASP A 92 6.00 1.10 -3.29
CA ASP A 92 6.44 2.51 -3.34
C ASP A 92 6.82 2.97 -4.77
N LEU A 93 5.98 2.64 -5.76
CA LEU A 93 6.21 2.97 -7.17
C LEU A 93 5.20 3.98 -7.70
N VAL A 94 5.66 4.88 -8.57
CA VAL A 94 4.79 5.76 -9.36
C VAL A 94 5.20 5.69 -10.83
N THR A 95 4.32 5.17 -11.68
CA THR A 95 4.55 5.01 -13.13
C THR A 95 3.68 6.01 -13.90
N PHE A 96 4.30 7.00 -14.53
CA PHE A 96 3.63 7.88 -15.48
C PHE A 96 3.69 7.31 -16.89
N SER A 97 2.55 7.32 -17.58
CA SER A 97 2.41 7.12 -19.02
C SER A 97 1.96 8.42 -19.66
N ILE A 98 2.81 9.03 -20.50
CA ILE A 98 2.57 10.31 -21.16
C ILE A 98 2.40 10.05 -22.65
N THR A 99 1.18 10.24 -23.18
CA THR A 99 0.86 9.96 -24.59
C THR A 99 0.83 11.26 -25.40
N SER A 100 1.62 11.31 -26.48
CA SER A 100 1.68 12.44 -27.40
C SER A 100 0.45 12.48 -28.34
N PRO A 101 0.18 13.61 -29.02
CA PRO A 101 -0.87 13.68 -30.05
C PRO A 101 -0.67 12.70 -31.23
N ALA A 102 0.54 12.17 -31.41
CA ALA A 102 0.86 11.14 -32.40
C ALA A 102 0.63 9.69 -31.88
N ASN A 103 -0.03 9.53 -30.73
CA ASN A 103 -0.26 8.25 -30.03
C ASN A 103 1.02 7.50 -29.61
N GLN A 104 2.16 8.17 -29.55
CA GLN A 104 3.39 7.64 -28.97
C GLN A 104 3.40 7.86 -27.46
N THR A 105 3.74 6.84 -26.67
CA THR A 105 3.74 6.93 -25.20
C THR A 105 5.15 6.82 -24.63
N SER A 106 5.55 7.82 -23.85
CA SER A 106 6.73 7.77 -22.98
C SER A 106 6.33 7.26 -21.60
N THR A 107 7.18 6.45 -20.97
CA THR A 107 6.98 5.96 -19.60
C THR A 107 8.02 6.57 -18.67
N VAL A 108 7.61 7.03 -17.48
CA VAL A 108 8.52 7.47 -16.42
C VAL A 108 8.18 6.72 -15.14
N LEU A 109 9.09 5.87 -14.68
CA LEU A 109 8.94 5.08 -13.46
C LEU A 109 9.79 5.72 -12.35
N PHE A 110 9.13 6.10 -11.27
CA PHE A 110 9.76 6.45 -10.00
C PHE A 110 9.72 5.23 -9.08
N ASP A 111 10.90 4.76 -8.70
CA ASP A 111 11.11 3.73 -7.67
C ASP A 111 11.56 4.47 -6.40
N VAL A 112 10.60 4.79 -5.53
CA VAL A 112 10.84 5.64 -4.36
C VAL A 112 11.62 4.87 -3.29
N LYS A 113 11.39 3.56 -3.20
CA LYS A 113 12.07 2.63 -2.29
C LYS A 113 13.58 2.56 -2.56
N HIS A 114 13.99 2.49 -3.83
CA HIS A 114 15.41 2.44 -4.21
C HIS A 114 15.98 3.80 -4.62
N GLY A 115 15.16 4.85 -4.66
CA GLY A 115 15.57 6.23 -4.94
C GLY A 115 16.00 6.45 -6.39
N LEU A 116 15.31 5.80 -7.33
CA LEU A 116 15.63 5.83 -8.77
C LEU A 116 14.47 6.38 -9.60
N ILE A 117 14.81 7.04 -10.70
CA ILE A 117 13.88 7.43 -11.75
C ILE A 117 14.39 6.84 -13.06
N CYS A 118 13.51 6.15 -13.78
CA CYS A 118 13.77 5.66 -15.12
C CYS A 118 12.85 6.34 -16.13
N TYR A 119 13.45 7.02 -17.10
CA TYR A 119 12.75 7.61 -18.23
C TYR A 119 12.92 6.68 -19.43
N LYS A 120 11.80 6.17 -19.96
CA LYS A 120 11.73 5.44 -21.23
C LYS A 120 10.95 6.29 -22.25
N PRO A 121 11.62 7.16 -23.02
CA PRO A 121 10.98 7.92 -24.09
C PRO A 121 10.44 7.00 -25.19
N MET A 122 9.48 7.51 -25.96
CA MET A 122 8.95 6.80 -27.13
C MET A 122 10.02 6.49 -28.17
N ASP A 123 9.86 5.36 -28.88
CA ASP A 123 10.61 4.95 -30.08
C ASP A 123 12.15 5.07 -29.98
N GLN A 124 12.68 4.94 -28.76
CA GLN A 124 14.11 4.96 -28.45
C GLN A 124 14.52 3.59 -27.90
N GLU A 125 15.62 3.03 -28.41
CA GLU A 125 16.26 1.82 -27.86
C GLU A 125 17.09 2.14 -26.60
N SER A 126 16.66 3.15 -25.83
CA SER A 126 17.38 3.71 -24.68
C SER A 126 16.44 4.05 -23.52
N CYS A 127 16.78 3.56 -22.34
CA CYS A 127 16.29 4.07 -21.06
C CYS A 127 17.34 4.99 -20.43
N PHE A 128 16.87 5.94 -19.62
CA PHE A 128 17.70 6.90 -18.93
C PHE A 128 17.45 6.81 -17.43
N LEU A 129 18.48 6.50 -16.65
CA LEU A 129 18.41 6.39 -15.19
C LEU A 129 18.93 7.66 -14.52
N ARG A 130 18.26 8.06 -13.44
CA ARG A 130 18.67 9.14 -12.53
C ARG A 130 18.44 8.72 -11.08
N LYS A 131 19.25 9.22 -10.15
CA LYS A 131 18.93 9.13 -8.71
C LYS A 131 17.93 10.22 -8.35
N MET A 132 16.97 9.90 -7.49
CA MET A 132 16.02 10.88 -6.96
C MET A 132 16.73 11.90 -6.07
N GLU A 133 16.36 13.16 -6.22
CA GLU A 133 16.71 14.26 -5.34
C GLU A 133 15.46 14.68 -4.54
N GLU A 134 15.64 15.52 -3.51
CA GLU A 134 14.54 15.90 -2.58
C GLU A 134 13.29 16.46 -3.30
N SER A 135 13.48 17.24 -4.38
CA SER A 135 12.38 17.73 -5.20
C SER A 135 11.59 16.62 -5.89
N ASP A 136 12.25 15.51 -6.27
CA ASP A 136 11.59 14.38 -6.92
C ASP A 136 10.73 13.60 -5.92
N TYR A 137 11.25 13.37 -4.71
CA TYR A 137 10.48 12.80 -3.60
C TYR A 137 9.25 13.65 -3.27
N ASN A 138 9.42 14.97 -3.11
CA ASN A 138 8.32 15.88 -2.81
C ASN A 138 7.22 15.87 -3.90
N ASN A 139 7.61 15.81 -5.18
CA ASN A 139 6.66 15.73 -6.29
C ASN A 139 5.82 14.44 -6.27
N VAL A 140 6.44 13.27 -6.03
CA VAL A 140 5.71 11.98 -6.00
C VAL A 140 4.99 11.71 -4.67
N HIS A 141 5.43 12.32 -3.56
CA HIS A 141 4.80 12.09 -2.25
C HIS A 141 3.34 12.56 -2.22
N SER A 142 3.01 13.64 -2.92
CA SER A 142 1.62 14.08 -3.10
C SER A 142 0.73 12.98 -3.73
N LEU A 143 1.24 12.26 -4.74
CA LEU A 143 0.55 11.13 -5.35
C LEU A 143 0.42 9.94 -4.40
N LEU A 144 1.46 9.61 -3.63
CA LEU A 144 1.44 8.50 -2.67
C LEU A 144 0.51 8.77 -1.48
N GLN A 145 0.36 10.02 -1.04
CA GLN A 145 -0.52 10.37 0.07
C GLN A 145 -1.98 10.56 -0.38
N GLU A 146 -2.22 11.34 -1.44
CA GLU A 146 -3.58 11.67 -1.89
C GLU A 146 -4.29 10.49 -2.56
N SER A 147 -3.55 9.53 -3.12
CA SER A 147 -4.10 8.32 -3.73
C SER A 147 -5.03 7.59 -2.77
N THR A 148 -4.60 7.36 -1.52
CA THR A 148 -5.32 6.65 -0.43
C THR A 148 -6.82 6.98 -0.28
N HIS A 149 -7.29 8.13 -0.78
CA HIS A 149 -8.69 8.54 -0.72
C HIS A 149 -9.42 8.79 -2.05
N LYS A 150 -8.75 8.82 -3.23
CA LYS A 150 -9.39 9.24 -4.50
C LYS A 150 -8.83 8.59 -5.77
N GLN A 151 -9.45 7.51 -6.25
CA GLN A 151 -9.32 7.11 -7.65
C GLN A 151 -10.04 8.16 -8.52
N GLY A 152 -9.31 8.91 -9.34
CA GLY A 152 -9.81 10.18 -9.86
C GLY A 152 -9.21 10.64 -11.19
N GLN A 153 -9.97 11.51 -11.86
CA GLN A 153 -9.48 12.34 -12.94
C GLN A 153 -9.12 13.72 -12.38
N VAL A 154 -7.93 14.20 -12.70
CA VAL A 154 -7.42 15.53 -12.30
C VAL A 154 -7.25 16.35 -13.57
N GLN A 155 -7.81 17.56 -13.59
CA GLN A 155 -7.64 18.50 -14.70
C GLN A 155 -6.88 19.72 -14.19
N LEU A 156 -5.69 19.97 -14.74
CA LEU A 156 -4.82 21.06 -14.31
C LEU A 156 -5.11 22.32 -15.13
N SER A 157 -5.27 23.46 -14.44
CA SER A 157 -5.50 24.76 -15.06
C SER A 157 -4.17 25.44 -15.42
N ARG A 158 -4.03 25.93 -16.66
CA ARG A 158 -2.81 26.62 -17.13
C ARG A 158 -2.37 27.76 -16.20
N ASN A 159 -3.31 28.52 -15.66
CA ASN A 159 -3.01 29.71 -14.86
C ASN A 159 -2.55 29.39 -13.43
N GLU A 160 -2.85 28.18 -12.95
CA GLU A 160 -2.54 27.70 -11.60
C GLU A 160 -1.38 26.71 -11.60
N THR A 161 -0.98 26.21 -12.78
CA THR A 161 0.08 25.21 -12.95
C THR A 161 1.46 25.86 -12.99
N GLN A 162 2.29 25.61 -11.98
CA GLN A 162 3.70 25.97 -11.98
C GLN A 162 4.45 25.08 -12.99
N ARG A 163 5.09 25.68 -14.00
CA ARG A 163 5.89 24.97 -15.00
C ARG A 163 7.38 25.26 -14.80
N GLN A 164 8.16 24.21 -14.62
CA GLN A 164 9.63 24.27 -14.55
C GLN A 164 10.27 23.39 -15.64
N ARG A 165 11.54 23.65 -15.94
CA ARG A 165 12.32 22.88 -16.91
C ARG A 165 13.61 22.41 -16.25
N GLU A 166 13.93 21.14 -16.46
CA GLU A 166 15.15 20.52 -16.01
C GLU A 166 15.93 20.01 -17.21
N PHE A 167 17.26 20.06 -17.13
CA PHE A 167 18.13 19.52 -18.17
C PHE A 167 18.93 18.34 -17.61
N LEU A 168 18.91 17.22 -18.33
CA LEU A 168 19.63 16.01 -18.01
C LEU A 168 20.69 15.72 -19.08
N GLY A 169 21.95 15.72 -18.67
CA GLY A 169 23.07 15.27 -19.49
C GLY A 169 23.17 13.74 -19.44
N VAL A 170 23.21 13.09 -20.60
CA VAL A 170 23.44 11.65 -20.73
C VAL A 170 24.94 11.36 -20.64
N LEU A 171 25.32 10.40 -19.81
CA LEU A 171 26.72 10.04 -19.55
C LEU A 171 27.19 8.96 -20.52
N ALA A 172 28.01 9.32 -21.52
CA ALA A 172 28.43 8.44 -22.61
C ALA A 172 29.22 7.18 -22.17
N GLY A 173 30.01 7.29 -21.10
CA GLY A 173 31.03 6.27 -20.74
C GLY A 173 30.60 5.14 -19.81
N SER A 174 29.31 4.96 -19.50
CA SER A 174 28.87 3.90 -18.55
C SER A 174 27.43 3.41 -18.76
N PRO A 175 27.19 2.57 -19.79
CA PRO A 175 25.95 1.82 -19.91
C PRO A 175 25.71 0.93 -18.69
N VAL A 176 24.47 0.87 -18.21
CA VAL A 176 24.06 0.05 -17.08
C VAL A 176 23.63 -1.33 -17.57
N ASP A 177 24.13 -2.38 -16.92
CA ASP A 177 23.68 -3.74 -17.19
C ASP A 177 22.25 -3.93 -16.67
N VAL A 178 21.30 -4.12 -17.60
CA VAL A 178 19.88 -4.29 -17.31
C VAL A 178 19.60 -5.47 -16.38
N SER A 179 20.44 -6.51 -16.41
CA SER A 179 20.31 -7.67 -15.52
C SER A 179 20.60 -7.36 -14.05
N THR A 180 21.28 -6.23 -13.77
CA THR A 180 21.57 -5.75 -12.41
C THR A 180 20.50 -4.82 -11.85
N LEU A 181 19.53 -4.40 -12.67
CA LEU A 181 18.38 -3.62 -12.21
C LEU A 181 17.38 -4.54 -11.51
N GLU A 182 16.75 -4.04 -10.45
CA GLU A 182 15.61 -4.70 -9.81
C GLU A 182 14.32 -4.51 -10.63
N GLU A 183 13.29 -5.31 -10.37
CA GLU A 183 11.97 -5.10 -10.97
C GLU A 183 11.26 -3.91 -10.28
N PRO A 184 10.51 -3.06 -11.02
CA PRO A 184 10.10 -3.21 -12.43
C PRO A 184 11.05 -2.57 -13.45
N LEU A 185 12.18 -1.98 -13.02
CA LEU A 185 13.13 -1.27 -13.88
C LEU A 185 13.74 -2.22 -14.94
N GLN A 186 14.07 -3.45 -14.52
CA GLN A 186 14.57 -4.50 -15.41
C GLN A 186 13.58 -4.81 -16.56
N THR A 187 12.31 -5.08 -16.25
CA THR A 187 11.30 -5.36 -17.28
C THR A 187 11.00 -4.14 -18.15
N LEU A 188 10.97 -2.93 -17.58
CA LEU A 188 10.80 -1.70 -18.36
C LEU A 188 11.89 -1.53 -19.43
N CYS A 189 13.13 -1.91 -19.14
CA CYS A 189 14.30 -1.66 -20.00
C CYS A 189 14.90 -2.91 -20.65
N ARG A 190 14.25 -4.07 -20.58
CA ARG A 190 14.75 -5.39 -21.04
C ARG A 190 15.34 -5.44 -22.45
N HIS A 191 14.88 -4.57 -23.36
CA HIS A 191 15.34 -4.50 -24.76
C HIS A 191 15.85 -3.10 -25.12
N SER A 192 16.46 -2.40 -24.16
CA SER A 192 16.96 -1.04 -24.33
C SER A 192 18.35 -0.94 -23.71
N SER A 193 19.25 -0.18 -24.35
CA SER A 193 20.44 0.29 -23.66
C SER A 193 20.04 1.19 -22.49
N VAL A 194 20.80 1.22 -21.41
CA VAL A 194 20.44 2.00 -20.22
C VAL A 194 21.60 2.92 -19.88
N HIS A 195 21.33 4.22 -19.78
CA HIS A 195 22.37 5.23 -19.56
C HIS A 195 22.09 6.01 -18.28
N TRP A 196 23.14 6.24 -17.49
CA TRP A 196 23.03 7.19 -16.38
C TRP A 196 22.91 8.63 -16.89
N THR A 197 22.16 9.43 -16.15
CA THR A 197 21.96 10.85 -16.40
C THR A 197 22.18 11.68 -15.15
N ARG A 198 22.48 12.98 -15.32
CA ARG A 198 22.67 13.93 -14.22
C ARG A 198 22.03 15.28 -14.56
N ARG A 199 21.44 15.94 -13.54
CA ARG A 199 21.02 17.34 -13.62
C ARG A 199 22.22 18.26 -13.90
N VAL A 200 21.98 19.26 -14.73
CA VAL A 200 22.95 20.21 -15.26
C VAL A 200 22.22 21.52 -15.55
N ASP A 201 22.91 22.66 -15.51
CA ASP A 201 22.29 23.99 -15.71
C ASP A 201 21.69 24.21 -17.11
N GLY A 202 21.89 23.22 -17.99
CA GLY A 202 21.40 23.18 -19.37
C GLY A 202 22.49 23.47 -20.38
N PRO A 203 22.32 23.01 -21.63
CA PRO A 203 23.23 23.38 -22.69
C PRO A 203 23.03 24.87 -22.99
N GLY A 204 24.12 25.65 -22.98
CA GLY A 204 24.09 27.08 -23.36
C GLY A 204 23.56 27.35 -24.79
N ASN A 205 23.34 26.30 -25.57
CA ASN A 205 22.64 26.32 -26.85
C ASN A 205 21.53 25.26 -26.88
N GLN A 206 20.28 25.70 -27.09
CA GLN A 206 19.09 24.83 -27.15
C GLN A 206 19.18 23.74 -28.23
N ARG A 207 20.00 23.93 -29.28
CA ARG A 207 20.19 22.95 -30.38
C ARG A 207 20.74 21.59 -29.96
N LEU A 208 21.28 21.48 -28.74
CA LEU A 208 21.77 20.21 -28.20
C LEU A 208 20.67 19.38 -27.51
N VAL A 209 19.47 19.93 -27.26
CA VAL A 209 18.36 19.18 -26.67
C VAL A 209 17.75 18.25 -27.71
N TYR A 210 17.75 16.95 -27.45
CA TYR A 210 17.25 15.93 -28.38
C TYR A 210 15.74 15.70 -28.21
N PHE A 211 15.27 15.65 -26.96
CA PHE A 211 13.85 15.51 -26.63
C PHE A 211 13.57 16.04 -25.22
N CYS A 212 12.31 16.31 -24.90
CA CYS A 212 11.85 16.58 -23.55
C CYS A 212 10.63 15.71 -23.22
N ILE A 213 10.47 15.34 -21.96
CA ILE A 213 9.27 14.68 -21.43
C ILE A 213 8.60 15.64 -20.45
N ASP A 214 7.37 16.05 -20.74
CA ASP A 214 6.55 16.87 -19.86
C ASP A 214 5.78 15.97 -18.88
N ILE A 215 6.13 16.04 -17.60
CA ILE A 215 5.48 15.28 -16.50
C ILE A 215 4.70 16.27 -15.65
N CYS A 216 3.41 16.03 -15.42
CA CYS A 216 2.59 16.87 -14.53
C CYS A 216 2.10 16.09 -13.31
N PHE A 217 2.09 16.73 -12.15
CA PHE A 217 1.68 16.19 -10.86
C PHE A 217 0.34 16.80 -10.41
N PRO A 218 -0.51 16.10 -9.64
CA PRO A 218 -1.77 16.63 -9.13
C PRO A 218 -1.62 17.92 -8.29
N SER A 219 -0.43 18.13 -7.71
CA SER A 219 -0.01 19.32 -6.96
C SER A 219 0.11 20.62 -7.79
N ASN A 220 -0.45 20.66 -9.01
CA ASN A 220 -0.33 21.76 -9.98
C ASN A 220 1.12 22.10 -10.38
N ILE A 221 2.02 21.11 -10.35
CA ILE A 221 3.40 21.26 -10.82
C ILE A 221 3.58 20.46 -12.11
N CYS A 222 4.21 21.05 -13.13
CA CYS A 222 4.72 20.31 -14.27
C CYS A 222 6.22 20.53 -14.47
N VAL A 223 6.94 19.45 -14.75
CA VAL A 223 8.37 19.43 -15.03
C VAL A 223 8.60 19.00 -16.46
N SER A 224 9.24 19.87 -17.25
CA SER A 224 9.72 19.55 -18.60
C SER A 224 11.15 19.04 -18.49
N VAL A 225 11.34 17.72 -18.54
CA VAL A 225 12.67 17.08 -18.39
C VAL A 225 13.29 16.91 -19.77
N CYS A 226 14.30 17.73 -20.08
CA CYS A 226 14.94 17.81 -21.39
C CYS A 226 16.31 17.11 -21.41
N PHE A 227 16.52 16.22 -22.38
CA PHE A 227 17.70 15.36 -22.46
C PHE A 227 18.66 15.84 -23.53
N TYR A 228 19.97 15.76 -23.23
CA TYR A 228 21.02 15.96 -24.22
C TYR A 228 22.23 15.06 -23.97
N TYR A 229 22.83 14.59 -25.06
CA TYR A 229 24.10 13.87 -25.03
C TYR A 229 25.23 14.89 -24.89
N LEU A 230 26.13 14.63 -23.94
CA LEU A 230 27.40 15.35 -23.85
C LEU A 230 28.38 14.72 -24.86
N PRO A 231 29.12 15.51 -25.66
CA PRO A 231 30.26 14.98 -26.41
C PRO A 231 31.33 14.48 -25.44
N GLU A 232 32.04 13.43 -25.85
CA GLU A 232 33.18 12.84 -25.13
C GLU A 232 34.41 13.79 -25.09
#